data_AF-A0A1B7N1X6-F1
#
_entry.id   AF-A0A1B7N1X6-F1
#
_cell.length_a   1.000
_cell.length_b   1.000
_cell.length_c   1.000
_cell.angle_alpha   90.00
_cell.angle_beta   90.00
_cell.angle_gamma   90.00
#
_symmetry.space_group_name_H-M   'P 1'
#
loop_
_entity.id
_entity.type
_entity.pdbx_description
1 polymer ?
#
loop_
_entity_poly.entity_id
_entity_poly.type
_entity_poly.pdbx_seq_one_letter_code
_entity_poly.pdbx_strand_id
1 'polypeptide(L)'
;GGILLRTIRRCHDKKVISGPSLVVDEILRLCSASNINELVSARWQGDISALSAPSQPRSTYMYLHKRPASSLATSRVFRSPRIGLDLSYPETKGTATHPRVVFVGKLYRHFTHPELLIANGRTQTFVGFYLALILEKKYDSRSLKFRHELGKLTGIKDTTLAKYLLDYQLGFENGKLVNFVGVSGKGVSASTSAYLRMMGTLERTLHEAS
;
A
#
# COMPACT_ATOMS: atom_id res chain seq x y z
N GLY A 1 -2.13 16.63 10.92
CA GLY A 1 -2.11 15.65 9.80
C GLY A 1 -2.85 14.40 10.22
N GLY A 2 -3.64 13.79 9.33
CA GLY A 2 -4.40 12.57 9.62
C GLY A 2 -3.68 11.30 9.16
N ILE A 3 -4.00 10.16 9.77
CA ILE A 3 -3.54 8.83 9.34
C ILE A 3 -4.76 8.07 8.81
N LEU A 4 -4.60 7.44 7.64
CA LEU A 4 -5.63 6.56 7.09
C LEU A 4 -5.27 5.10 7.36
N LEU A 5 -6.02 4.45 8.24
CA LEU A 5 -5.88 3.02 8.52
C LEU A 5 -6.48 2.21 7.37
N ARG A 6 -5.70 1.26 6.84
CA ARG A 6 -6.10 0.39 5.71
C ARG A 6 -6.22 -1.07 6.09
N THR A 7 -5.41 -1.48 7.07
CA THR A 7 -5.37 -2.85 7.57
C THR A 7 -5.04 -2.79 9.06
N ILE A 8 -5.73 -3.61 9.85
CA ILE A 8 -5.40 -3.85 11.26
C ILE A 8 -5.22 -5.36 11.48
N ARG A 9 -4.38 -5.72 12.45
CA ARG A 9 -4.23 -7.10 12.90
C ARG A 9 -4.65 -7.18 14.35
N ARG A 10 -5.59 -8.05 14.64
CA ARG A 10 -6.08 -8.26 15.99
C ARG A 10 -5.07 -9.10 16.77
N CYS A 11 -4.71 -8.66 17.97
CA CYS A 11 -3.58 -9.26 18.70
C CYS A 11 -3.86 -10.67 19.23
N HIS A 12 -5.11 -10.98 19.61
CA HIS A 12 -5.46 -12.24 20.26
C HIS A 12 -5.55 -13.43 19.29
N ASP A 13 -6.26 -13.28 18.17
CA ASP A 13 -6.50 -14.34 17.18
C ASP A 13 -5.63 -14.19 15.92
N LYS A 14 -4.80 -13.13 15.88
CA LYS A 14 -3.94 -12.77 14.74
C LYS A 14 -4.71 -12.47 13.45
N LYS A 15 -6.04 -12.30 13.50
CA LYS A 15 -6.87 -12.03 12.32
C LYS A 15 -6.47 -10.71 11.68
N VAL A 16 -6.35 -10.73 10.35
CA VAL A 16 -6.03 -9.54 9.53
C VAL A 16 -7.32 -9.02 8.92
N ILE A 17 -7.65 -7.77 9.20
CA ILE A 17 -8.82 -7.07 8.67
C ILE A 17 -8.31 -6.03 7.69
N SER A 18 -8.67 -6.17 6.41
CA SER A 18 -8.15 -5.33 5.32
C SER A 18 -9.26 -4.67 4.51
N GLY A 19 -9.26 -3.34 4.48
CA GLY A 19 -10.26 -2.53 3.78
C GLY A 19 -10.74 -1.38 4.67
N PRO A 20 -10.87 -0.14 4.17
CA PRO A 20 -11.25 1.00 4.99
C PRO A 20 -12.54 0.78 5.78
N SER A 21 -13.62 0.33 5.14
CA SER A 21 -14.90 0.08 5.80
C SER A 21 -14.79 -1.05 6.84
N LEU A 22 -14.17 -2.17 6.49
CA LEU A 22 -13.99 -3.29 7.42
C LEU A 22 -13.15 -2.92 8.66
N VAL A 23 -12.16 -2.04 8.48
CA VAL A 23 -11.39 -1.50 9.61
C VAL A 23 -12.27 -0.63 10.50
N VAL A 24 -13.12 0.22 9.91
CA VAL A 24 -14.09 1.02 10.68
C VAL A 24 -15.07 0.11 11.44
N ASP A 25 -15.64 -0.90 10.79
CA ASP A 25 -16.57 -1.85 11.41
C ASP A 25 -15.91 -2.58 12.60
N GLU A 26 -14.66 -2.99 12.45
CA GLU A 26 -13.92 -3.65 13.52
C GLU A 26 -13.60 -2.68 14.68
N ILE A 27 -13.30 -1.40 14.41
CA ILE A 27 -13.11 -0.38 15.45
C ILE A 27 -14.42 -0.14 16.22
N LEU A 28 -15.54 0.01 15.50
CA LEU A 28 -16.87 0.18 16.08
C LEU A 28 -17.23 -1.02 16.98
N ARG A 29 -17.00 -2.24 16.48
CA ARG A 29 -17.21 -3.48 17.25
C ARG A 29 -16.36 -3.53 18.52
N LEU A 30 -15.08 -3.17 18.43
CA LEU A 30 -14.15 -3.16 19.59
C LEU A 30 -14.53 -2.10 20.63
N CYS A 31 -15.12 -0.99 20.20
CA CYS A 31 -15.55 0.09 21.08
C CYS A 31 -17.02 -0.02 21.52
N SER A 32 -17.71 -1.09 21.12
CA SER A 32 -19.15 -1.29 21.37
C SER A 32 -20.00 -0.10 20.93
N ALA A 33 -19.68 0.49 19.77
CA ALA A 33 -20.43 1.58 19.17
C ALA A 33 -21.17 1.11 17.91
N SER A 34 -22.39 1.60 17.69
CA SER A 34 -23.20 1.27 16.51
C SER A 34 -22.80 2.06 15.26
N ASN A 35 -22.22 3.26 15.44
CA ASN A 35 -21.82 4.14 14.35
C ASN A 35 -20.73 5.14 14.80
N ILE A 36 -20.17 5.87 13.83
CA ILE A 36 -19.06 6.82 14.06
C ILE A 36 -19.47 7.95 15.02
N ASN A 37 -20.71 8.44 14.96
CA ASN A 37 -21.16 9.52 15.83
C ASN A 37 -21.22 9.05 17.29
N GLU A 38 -21.75 7.86 17.55
CA GLU A 38 -21.75 7.27 18.90
C GLU A 38 -20.31 7.05 19.40
N LEU A 39 -19.42 6.53 18.55
CA LEU A 39 -18.01 6.34 18.89
C LEU A 39 -17.36 7.64 19.35
N VAL A 40 -17.47 8.71 18.56
CA VAL A 40 -16.79 9.97 18.86
C VAL A 40 -17.45 10.68 20.05
N SER A 41 -18.77 10.83 20.02
CA SER A 41 -19.48 11.67 20.98
C SER A 41 -19.66 10.98 22.33
N ALA A 42 -20.03 9.70 22.35
CA ALA A 42 -20.32 8.98 23.60
C ALA A 42 -19.14 8.17 24.11
N ARG A 43 -18.41 7.45 23.25
CA ARG A 43 -17.32 6.56 23.67
C ARG A 43 -15.99 7.29 23.87
N TRP A 44 -15.66 8.20 22.96
CA TRP A 44 -14.43 8.99 23.01
C TRP A 44 -14.61 10.39 23.62
N GLN A 45 -15.85 10.80 23.89
CA GLN A 45 -16.20 12.08 24.53
C GLN A 45 -15.63 13.30 23.79
N GLY A 46 -15.64 13.25 22.46
CA GLY A 46 -15.14 14.33 21.60
C GLY A 46 -13.63 14.37 21.43
N ASP A 47 -12.86 13.58 22.17
CA ASP A 47 -11.41 13.53 22.02
C ASP A 47 -10.99 12.56 20.90
N ILE A 48 -10.64 13.15 19.75
CA ILE A 48 -10.16 12.46 18.55
C ILE A 48 -8.62 12.42 18.46
N SER A 49 -7.92 12.71 19.56
CA SER A 49 -6.46 12.63 19.62
C SER A 49 -5.99 11.19 19.47
N ALA A 50 -5.12 10.92 18.50
CA ALA A 50 -4.64 9.57 18.20
C ALA A 50 -3.18 9.32 18.62
N LEU A 51 -2.45 10.34 19.05
CA LEU A 51 -0.99 10.25 19.31
C LEU A 51 -0.64 9.96 20.77
N SER A 52 -1.51 10.33 21.70
CA SER A 52 -1.27 10.23 23.14
C SER A 52 -2.39 9.46 23.81
N ALA A 53 -2.05 8.74 24.88
CA ALA A 53 -3.06 8.17 25.75
C ALA A 53 -3.92 9.29 26.37
N PRO A 54 -5.20 9.01 26.70
CA PRO A 54 -6.06 9.91 27.44
C PRO A 54 -5.40 10.44 28.71
N SER A 55 -5.56 11.72 29.00
CA SER A 55 -5.26 12.26 30.34
C SER A 55 -6.32 11.87 31.38
N GLN A 56 -7.56 11.64 30.93
CA GLN A 56 -8.69 11.26 31.78
C GLN A 56 -9.09 9.79 31.58
N PRO A 57 -9.51 9.07 32.64
CA PRO A 57 -9.98 7.70 32.54
C PRO A 57 -11.18 7.57 31.62
N ARG A 58 -11.10 6.68 30.63
CA ARG A 58 -12.23 6.32 29.75
C ARG A 58 -12.15 4.86 29.34
N SER A 59 -13.31 4.27 29.03
CA SER A 59 -13.43 2.84 28.72
C SER A 59 -12.83 2.46 27.36
N THR A 60 -12.81 3.38 26.39
CA THR A 60 -12.30 3.12 25.03
C THR A 60 -11.55 4.33 24.48
N TYR A 61 -10.40 4.10 23.85
CA TYR A 61 -9.57 5.14 23.24
C TYR A 61 -8.58 4.53 22.23
N MET A 62 -8.05 5.36 21.34
CA MET A 62 -7.02 4.98 20.38
C MET A 62 -5.78 5.85 20.58
N TYR A 63 -4.61 5.24 20.73
CA TYR A 63 -3.36 5.96 20.88
C TYR A 63 -2.20 5.20 20.26
N LEU A 64 -1.12 5.92 19.94
CA LEU A 64 0.14 5.30 19.54
C LEU A 64 0.90 4.85 20.79
N HIS A 65 1.14 3.56 20.90
CA HIS A 65 1.97 2.99 21.95
C HIS A 65 3.37 2.70 21.41
N LYS A 66 4.40 3.32 22.01
CA LYS A 66 5.79 3.03 21.66
C LYS A 66 6.12 1.60 22.10
N ARG A 67 6.65 0.81 21.16
CA ARG A 67 7.08 -0.56 21.47
C ARG A 67 8.24 -0.54 22.48
N PRO A 68 8.25 -1.41 23.52
CA PRO A 68 9.37 -1.53 24.44
C PRO A 68 10.70 -1.82 23.73
N ALA A 69 11.78 -1.19 24.19
CA ALA A 69 13.11 -1.32 23.59
C ALA A 69 13.70 -2.75 23.70
N SER A 70 13.21 -3.57 24.63
CA SER A 70 13.62 -4.97 24.79
C SER A 70 13.22 -5.88 23.62
N SER A 71 12.35 -5.39 22.72
CA SER A 71 12.07 -6.06 21.45
C SER A 71 13.13 -5.71 20.41
N LEU A 72 14.28 -6.39 20.46
CA LEU A 72 15.43 -6.22 19.55
C LEU A 72 15.08 -6.40 18.05
N ALA A 73 13.92 -6.94 17.72
CA ALA A 73 13.42 -6.96 16.35
C ALA A 73 12.81 -5.59 15.99
N THR A 74 13.62 -4.69 15.44
CA THR A 74 13.09 -3.59 14.63
C THR A 74 12.30 -4.22 13.49
N SER A 75 10.97 -4.21 13.57
CA SER A 75 10.14 -4.67 12.46
C SER A 75 10.42 -3.74 11.29
N ARG A 76 11.08 -4.25 10.24
CA ARG A 76 11.37 -3.48 9.03
C ARG A 76 10.07 -2.88 8.51
N VAL A 77 10.06 -1.56 8.29
CA VAL A 77 8.93 -0.87 7.68
C VAL A 77 9.11 -0.94 6.16
N PHE A 78 8.18 -1.63 5.52
CA PHE A 78 8.08 -1.74 4.08
C PHE A 78 7.16 -0.68 3.52
N ARG A 79 7.35 -0.35 2.25
CA ARG A 79 6.60 0.68 1.55
C ARG A 79 6.09 0.19 0.20
N SER A 80 4.89 0.62 -0.18
CA SER A 80 4.30 0.32 -1.50
C SER A 80 3.50 1.50 -2.03
N PRO A 81 3.15 1.52 -3.33
CA PRO A 81 2.15 2.45 -3.85
C PRO A 81 0.79 2.30 -3.16
N ARG A 82 -0.05 3.33 -3.29
CA ARG A 82 -1.42 3.31 -2.76
C ARG A 82 -2.32 2.41 -3.61
N ILE A 83 -3.26 1.75 -2.94
CA ILE A 83 -4.29 0.92 -3.59
C ILE A 83 -5.38 1.83 -4.15
N GLY A 84 -5.85 1.54 -5.37
CA GLY A 84 -6.96 2.24 -6.02
C GLY A 84 -6.59 3.58 -6.64
N LEU A 85 -5.30 3.85 -6.86
CA LEU A 85 -4.87 4.98 -7.68
C LEU A 85 -4.54 4.49 -9.10
N ASP A 86 -5.07 5.20 -10.09
CA ASP A 86 -4.74 5.09 -11.51
C ASP A 86 -4.68 6.49 -12.11
N LEU A 87 -4.40 6.59 -13.41
CA LEU A 87 -4.29 7.85 -14.14
C LEU A 87 -5.60 8.21 -14.87
N SER A 88 -6.74 7.64 -14.45
CA SER A 88 -8.01 7.78 -15.17
C SER A 88 -8.72 9.13 -15.00
N TYR A 89 -8.22 9.97 -14.09
CA TYR A 89 -8.84 11.25 -13.79
C TYR A 89 -8.82 12.16 -15.03
N PRO A 90 -9.95 12.78 -15.45
CA PRO A 90 -10.06 13.46 -16.75
C PRO A 90 -9.00 14.52 -17.02
N GLU A 91 -8.56 15.26 -16.00
CA GLU A 91 -7.56 16.32 -16.15
C GLU A 91 -6.13 15.80 -16.19
N THR A 92 -5.93 14.49 -16.01
CA THR A 92 -4.59 13.91 -16.03
C THR A 92 -3.98 14.08 -17.41
N LYS A 93 -2.83 14.73 -17.47
CA LYS A 93 -2.02 14.81 -18.69
C LYS A 93 -0.98 13.70 -18.70
N GLY A 94 -0.72 13.13 -19.87
CA GLY A 94 0.30 12.11 -20.08
C GLY A 94 1.73 12.67 -20.11
N THR A 95 2.06 13.62 -19.24
CA THR A 95 3.38 14.23 -19.13
C THR A 95 4.05 13.80 -17.82
N ALA A 96 5.37 13.60 -17.85
CA ALA A 96 6.15 13.16 -16.68
C ALA A 96 6.02 14.12 -15.47
N THR A 97 5.83 15.41 -15.74
CA THR A 97 5.68 16.47 -14.74
C THR A 97 4.27 16.59 -14.17
N HIS A 98 3.27 15.91 -14.75
CA HIS A 98 1.91 16.02 -14.28
C HIS A 98 1.80 15.46 -12.85
N PRO A 99 1.20 16.18 -11.88
CA PRO A 99 1.19 15.77 -10.48
C PRO A 99 0.72 14.33 -10.27
N ARG A 100 -0.37 13.93 -10.95
CA ARG A 100 -0.90 12.57 -10.81
C ARG A 100 0.05 11.49 -11.35
N VAL A 101 0.78 11.77 -12.43
CA VAL A 101 1.79 10.86 -13.00
C VAL A 101 2.92 10.67 -11.99
N VAL A 102 3.37 11.76 -11.37
CA VAL A 102 4.38 11.71 -10.30
C VAL A 102 3.86 10.96 -9.07
N PHE A 103 2.59 11.12 -8.70
CA PHE A 103 2.05 10.62 -7.42
C PHE A 103 1.60 9.16 -7.43
N VAL A 104 1.07 8.62 -8.53
CA VAL A 104 0.47 7.28 -8.55
C VAL A 104 1.46 6.20 -8.09
N GLY A 105 2.72 6.29 -8.52
CA GLY A 105 3.76 5.34 -8.17
C GLY A 105 4.45 5.56 -6.82
N LYS A 106 4.16 6.65 -6.11
CA LYS A 106 4.87 6.97 -4.85
C LYS A 106 4.54 5.97 -3.74
N LEU A 107 5.56 5.62 -2.97
CA LEU A 107 5.52 4.59 -1.93
C LEU A 107 4.89 5.08 -0.61
N TYR A 108 3.63 5.54 -0.65
CA TYR A 108 2.96 6.13 0.51
C TYR A 108 2.32 5.13 1.49
N ARG A 109 2.16 3.87 1.10
CA ARG A 109 1.59 2.83 1.98
C ARG A 109 2.71 2.19 2.80
N HIS A 110 2.58 2.19 4.13
CA HIS A 110 3.57 1.67 5.07
C HIS A 110 3.03 0.45 5.83
N PHE A 111 3.85 -0.59 6.02
CA PHE A 111 3.46 -1.84 6.71
C PHE A 111 4.69 -2.65 7.17
N THR A 112 4.50 -3.61 8.08
CA THR A 112 5.59 -4.42 8.65
C THR A 112 5.49 -5.93 8.34
N HIS A 113 4.35 -6.38 7.82
CA HIS A 113 4.05 -7.81 7.56
C HIS A 113 3.52 -7.99 6.13
N PRO A 114 4.37 -7.86 5.10
CA PRO A 114 3.97 -8.01 3.69
C PRO A 114 3.32 -9.35 3.38
N GLU A 115 3.79 -10.42 4.01
CA GLU A 115 3.34 -11.81 3.85
C GLU A 115 1.87 -12.00 4.24
N LEU A 116 1.33 -11.09 5.06
CA LEU A 116 -0.06 -11.10 5.50
C LEU A 116 -1.00 -10.31 4.56
N LEU A 117 -0.46 -9.57 3.59
CA LEU A 117 -1.20 -8.66 2.71
C LEU A 117 -1.57 -9.33 1.38
N ILE A 118 -2.18 -10.51 1.48
CA ILE A 118 -2.46 -11.39 0.32
C ILE A 118 -3.74 -11.05 -0.44
N ALA A 119 -4.75 -10.46 0.22
CA ALA A 119 -6.05 -10.20 -0.38
C ALA A 119 -6.09 -8.86 -1.13
N ASN A 120 -5.78 -7.77 -0.44
CA ASN A 120 -5.86 -6.41 -0.98
C ASN A 120 -4.47 -5.78 -1.12
N GLY A 121 -4.20 -5.22 -2.29
CA GLY A 121 -2.97 -4.49 -2.55
C GLY A 121 -1.75 -5.36 -2.82
N ARG A 122 -1.94 -6.66 -3.11
CA ARG A 122 -0.82 -7.59 -3.37
C ARG A 122 0.07 -7.10 -4.52
N THR A 123 -0.53 -6.59 -5.59
CA THR A 123 0.18 -6.05 -6.75
C THR A 123 0.96 -4.78 -6.40
N GLN A 124 0.39 -3.89 -5.58
CA GLN A 124 1.08 -2.71 -5.06
C GLN A 124 2.26 -3.13 -4.17
N THR A 125 2.03 -4.10 -3.26
CA THR A 125 3.09 -4.67 -2.41
C THR A 125 4.24 -5.20 -3.26
N PHE A 126 3.95 -5.98 -4.31
CA PHE A 126 4.96 -6.44 -5.28
C PHE A 126 5.77 -5.26 -5.86
N VAL A 127 5.11 -4.22 -6.37
CA VAL A 127 5.80 -3.05 -6.94
C VAL A 127 6.69 -2.36 -5.91
N GLY A 128 6.22 -2.22 -4.66
CA GLY A 128 7.01 -1.66 -3.57
C GLY A 128 8.32 -2.42 -3.33
N PHE A 129 8.27 -3.74 -3.31
CA PHE A 129 9.46 -4.58 -3.15
C PHE A 129 10.35 -4.61 -4.38
N TYR A 130 9.77 -4.67 -5.58
CA TYR A 130 10.49 -4.61 -6.84
C TYR A 130 11.36 -3.34 -6.87
N LEU A 131 10.75 -2.17 -6.63
CA LEU A 131 11.45 -0.90 -6.59
C LEU A 131 12.49 -0.85 -5.46
N ALA A 132 12.17 -1.32 -4.26
CA ALA A 132 13.14 -1.32 -3.15
C ALA A 132 14.38 -2.18 -3.45
N LEU A 133 14.21 -3.37 -4.02
CA LEU A 133 15.32 -4.28 -4.31
C LEU A 133 16.21 -3.77 -5.46
N ILE A 134 15.62 -3.12 -6.47
CA ILE A 134 16.35 -2.56 -7.62
C ILE A 134 17.01 -1.23 -7.27
N LEU A 135 16.30 -0.31 -6.60
CA LEU A 135 16.83 1.00 -6.20
C LEU A 135 17.94 0.88 -5.17
N GLU A 136 17.87 -0.11 -4.27
CA GLU A 136 18.97 -0.41 -3.33
C GLU A 136 20.17 -1.08 -4.03
N LYS A 137 20.13 -1.31 -5.36
CA LYS A 137 21.15 -2.00 -6.18
C LYS A 137 21.62 -3.34 -5.60
N LYS A 138 20.78 -3.98 -4.79
CA LYS A 138 21.16 -5.22 -4.07
C LYS A 138 21.20 -6.43 -4.98
N TYR A 139 20.43 -6.40 -6.07
CA TYR A 139 20.31 -7.52 -6.98
C TYR A 139 20.09 -7.05 -8.42
N ASP A 140 20.62 -7.82 -9.39
CA ASP A 140 20.20 -7.74 -10.78
C ASP A 140 18.76 -8.26 -10.89
N SER A 141 17.88 -7.48 -11.53
CA SER A 141 16.46 -7.79 -11.72
C SER A 141 16.22 -9.08 -12.51
N ARG A 142 17.21 -9.56 -13.26
CA ARG A 142 17.16 -10.83 -14.00
C ARG A 142 17.66 -12.02 -13.19
N SER A 143 18.33 -11.78 -12.06
CA SER A 143 18.94 -12.84 -11.28
C SER A 143 17.91 -13.76 -10.62
N LEU A 144 18.25 -15.04 -10.47
CA LEU A 144 17.44 -16.00 -9.71
C LEU A 144 17.33 -15.59 -8.23
N LYS A 145 18.40 -14.99 -7.67
CA LYS A 145 18.42 -14.48 -6.29
C LYS A 145 17.37 -13.39 -6.07
N PHE A 146 17.24 -12.45 -7.01
CA PHE A 146 16.21 -11.42 -6.98
C PHE A 146 14.79 -12.03 -6.96
N ARG A 147 14.52 -12.96 -7.89
CA ARG A 147 13.21 -13.62 -7.96
C ARG A 147 12.88 -14.38 -6.69
N HIS A 148 13.83 -15.14 -6.16
CA HIS A 148 13.66 -15.88 -4.92
C HIS A 148 13.35 -14.95 -3.73
N GLU A 149 14.14 -13.90 -3.55
CA GLU A 149 13.94 -12.95 -2.44
C GLU A 149 12.61 -12.20 -2.57
N LEU A 150 12.23 -11.79 -3.77
CA LEU A 150 10.96 -11.12 -4.04
C LEU A 150 9.76 -12.05 -3.75
N GLY A 151 9.85 -13.32 -4.15
CA GLY A 151 8.84 -14.33 -3.83
C GLY A 151 8.72 -14.56 -2.32
N LYS A 152 9.84 -14.69 -1.62
CA LYS A 152 9.90 -14.83 -0.16
C LYS A 152 9.28 -13.65 0.58
N LEU A 153 9.61 -12.42 0.19
CA LEU A 153 9.12 -11.20 0.85
C LEU A 153 7.63 -10.94 0.60
N THR A 154 7.11 -11.35 -0.56
CA THR A 154 5.73 -11.10 -0.96
C THR A 154 4.77 -12.26 -0.70
N GLY A 155 5.29 -13.47 -0.48
CA GLY A 155 4.51 -14.70 -0.42
C GLY A 155 3.87 -15.11 -1.76
N ILE A 156 4.32 -14.53 -2.88
CA ILE A 156 3.79 -14.82 -4.22
C ILE A 156 4.47 -16.07 -4.77
N LYS A 157 3.66 -17.01 -5.30
CA LYS A 157 4.16 -18.22 -5.97
C LYS A 157 4.95 -17.88 -7.23
N ASP A 158 5.99 -18.66 -7.52
CA ASP A 158 6.95 -18.39 -8.60
C ASP A 158 6.28 -18.20 -9.98
N THR A 159 5.31 -19.04 -10.34
CA THR A 159 4.56 -18.90 -11.61
C THR A 159 3.83 -17.57 -11.73
N THR A 160 3.25 -17.08 -10.64
CA THR A 160 2.57 -15.78 -10.61
C THR A 160 3.58 -14.64 -10.59
N LEU A 161 4.69 -14.83 -9.89
CA LEU A 161 5.78 -13.86 -9.83
C LEU A 161 6.41 -13.63 -11.20
N ALA A 162 6.65 -14.69 -11.97
CA ALA A 162 7.15 -14.63 -13.33
C ALA A 162 6.22 -13.80 -14.23
N LYS A 163 4.89 -14.02 -14.13
CA LYS A 163 3.90 -13.23 -14.85
C LYS A 163 3.94 -11.75 -14.44
N TYR A 164 4.08 -11.46 -13.14
CA TYR A 164 4.11 -10.09 -12.66
C TYR A 164 5.34 -9.33 -13.19
N LEU A 165 6.50 -9.99 -13.16
CA LEU A 165 7.73 -9.45 -13.72
C LEU A 165 7.62 -9.20 -15.21
N LEU A 166 7.04 -10.15 -15.96
CA LEU A 166 6.82 -10.00 -17.40
C LEU A 166 5.90 -8.81 -17.72
N ASP A 167 4.76 -8.68 -17.05
CA ASP A 167 3.84 -7.56 -17.27
C ASP A 167 4.47 -6.22 -16.91
N TYR A 168 5.25 -6.17 -15.83
CA TYR A 168 6.00 -4.97 -15.46
C TYR A 168 7.02 -4.58 -16.53
N GLN A 169 7.83 -5.56 -16.97
CA GLN A 169 8.86 -5.36 -17.98
C GLN A 169 8.27 -4.92 -19.33
N LEU A 170 7.16 -5.52 -19.76
CA LEU A 170 6.46 -5.11 -20.99
C LEU A 170 5.99 -3.65 -20.91
N GLY A 171 5.53 -3.22 -19.74
CA GLY A 171 5.22 -1.81 -19.49
C GLY A 171 6.44 -0.90 -19.58
N PHE A 172 7.53 -1.31 -18.94
CA PHE A 172 8.79 -0.57 -18.97
C PHE A 172 9.37 -0.45 -20.38
N GLU A 173 9.38 -1.51 -21.18
CA GLU A 173 9.99 -1.51 -22.51
C GLU A 173 9.08 -0.90 -23.58
N ASN A 174 7.78 -1.24 -23.58
CA ASN A 174 6.88 -0.97 -24.71
C ASN A 174 5.70 -0.07 -24.35
N GLY A 175 5.53 0.27 -23.07
CA GLY A 175 4.39 1.05 -22.60
C GLY A 175 4.38 2.47 -23.15
N LYS A 176 3.19 3.05 -23.30
CA LYS A 176 3.00 4.47 -23.64
C LYS A 176 2.08 5.09 -22.62
N LEU A 177 2.49 6.20 -21.99
CA LEU A 177 1.74 6.81 -20.89
C LEU A 177 0.30 7.17 -21.30
N VAL A 178 0.10 7.62 -22.54
CA VAL A 178 -1.22 7.95 -23.11
C VAL A 178 -2.23 6.78 -23.02
N ASN A 179 -1.76 5.53 -23.03
CA ASN A 179 -2.62 4.35 -22.95
C ASN A 179 -3.26 4.16 -21.58
N PHE A 180 -2.77 4.87 -20.55
CA PHE A 180 -3.23 4.73 -19.18
C PHE A 180 -3.91 5.99 -18.65
N VAL A 181 -4.01 7.06 -19.43
CA VAL A 181 -4.47 8.37 -18.97
C VAL A 181 -5.93 8.61 -19.37
N GLY A 182 -6.67 9.31 -18.51
CA GLY A 182 -8.07 9.66 -18.76
C GLY A 182 -8.96 8.42 -18.91
N VAL A 183 -9.87 8.42 -19.88
CA VAL A 183 -10.80 7.29 -20.08
C VAL A 183 -10.08 5.95 -20.28
N SER A 184 -8.92 5.94 -20.94
CA SER A 184 -8.11 4.73 -21.16
C SER A 184 -7.48 4.18 -19.87
N GLY A 185 -7.36 5.01 -18.83
CA GLY A 185 -6.88 4.61 -17.52
C GLY A 185 -7.91 3.92 -16.63
N LYS A 186 -9.19 3.93 -17.02
CA LYS A 186 -10.27 3.47 -16.16
C LYS A 186 -10.15 1.97 -15.89
N GLY A 187 -10.14 1.59 -14.61
CA GLY A 187 -10.06 0.19 -14.20
C GLY A 187 -8.64 -0.41 -14.22
N VAL A 188 -7.62 0.34 -14.67
CA VAL A 188 -6.22 -0.11 -14.64
C VAL A 188 -5.80 -0.52 -13.23
N SER A 189 -6.20 0.23 -12.20
CA SER A 189 -5.88 -0.06 -10.80
C SER A 189 -6.47 -1.36 -10.26
N ALA A 190 -7.53 -1.89 -10.89
CA ALA A 190 -8.20 -3.13 -10.51
C ALA A 190 -7.63 -4.37 -11.25
N SER A 191 -7.03 -4.18 -12.43
CA SER A 191 -6.40 -5.25 -13.20
C SER A 191 -4.92 -5.38 -12.84
N THR A 192 -4.51 -6.54 -12.34
CA THR A 192 -3.11 -6.79 -11.98
C THR A 192 -2.16 -6.57 -13.16
N SER A 193 -2.48 -7.12 -14.34
CA SER A 193 -1.63 -7.01 -15.54
C SER A 193 -1.55 -5.57 -16.04
N ALA A 194 -2.70 -4.88 -16.15
CA ALA A 194 -2.74 -3.50 -16.62
C ALA A 194 -2.03 -2.55 -15.64
N TYR A 195 -2.23 -2.73 -14.34
CA TYR A 195 -1.55 -1.97 -13.31
C TYR A 195 -0.03 -2.15 -13.38
N LEU A 196 0.47 -3.38 -13.51
CA LEU A 196 1.92 -3.63 -13.59
C LEU A 196 2.53 -3.00 -14.85
N ARG A 197 1.85 -3.10 -15.99
CA ARG A 197 2.28 -2.43 -17.22
C ARG A 197 2.30 -0.90 -17.07
N MET A 198 1.28 -0.33 -16.44
CA MET A 198 1.25 1.11 -16.12
C MET A 198 2.42 1.50 -15.22
N MET A 199 2.71 0.71 -14.18
CA MET A 199 3.80 0.99 -13.25
C MET A 199 5.19 0.94 -13.92
N GLY A 200 5.45 -0.05 -14.77
CA GLY A 200 6.69 -0.09 -15.56
C GLY A 200 6.80 1.10 -16.53
N THR A 201 5.68 1.48 -17.18
CA THR A 201 5.62 2.66 -18.05
C THR A 201 5.94 3.95 -17.29
N LEU A 202 5.38 4.09 -16.08
CA LEU A 202 5.61 5.24 -15.20
C LEU A 202 7.06 5.34 -14.77
N GLU A 203 7.68 4.21 -14.39
CA GLU A 203 9.09 4.19 -14.00
C GLU A 203 9.98 4.72 -15.13
N ARG A 204 9.82 4.19 -16.36
CA ARG A 204 10.59 4.67 -17.51
C ARG A 204 10.34 6.15 -17.78
N THR A 205 9.06 6.57 -17.83
CA THR A 205 8.69 7.95 -18.13
C THR A 205 9.26 8.96 -17.13
N LEU A 206 9.30 8.60 -15.85
CA LEU A 206 9.86 9.45 -14.80
C LEU A 206 11.40 9.46 -14.81
N HIS A 207 12.02 8.32 -15.14
CA HIS A 207 13.48 8.21 -15.27
C HIS A 207 14.01 8.97 -16.48
N GLU A 208 13.32 8.94 -17.63
CA GLU A 208 13.71 9.69 -18.85
C GLU A 208 13.57 11.21 -18.70
N ALA A 209 12.76 11.67 -17.73
CA ALA A 209 12.51 13.09 -17.48
C ALA A 209 13.36 13.68 -16.35
N SER A 210 14.15 12.86 -15.65
CA SER A 210 15.05 13.27 -14.55
C SER A 210 16.47 13.49 -15.08
#